data_AF-A0A8J5SEH4-F1
#
_entry.id   AF-A0A8J5SEH4-F1
#
_cell.length_a   1.000
_cell.length_b   1.000
_cell.length_c   1.000
_cell.angle_alpha   90.00
_cell.angle_beta   90.00
_cell.angle_gamma   90.00
#
_symmetry.space_group_name_H-M   'P 1'
#
loop_
_entity.id
_entity.type
_entity.pdbx_description
1 polymer ?
#
loop_
_entity_poly.entity_id
_entity_poly.type
_entity_poly.pdbx_seq_one_letter_code
_entity_poly.pdbx_strand_id
1 'polypeptide(L)'
;METCQKNKDNRANVQFHQTTGSQSNVVFVENLGDKINEQAAAFDLFKKCHYNNKKKCYTPSVQLAINEMENNLFTESEEPKSTSQVVADVFAQKTKNHFLQNGQPRSSELTDLDVEKRTNAELRLIINAKHAKMDELQQQLEETEAARIRDKEEMKKQHVEMNAKIELLLRRG
;
A
#
# COMPACT_ATOMS: atom_id res chain seq x y z
N MET A 1 6.95 25.44 30.62
CA MET A 1 5.84 26.19 29.99
C MET A 1 6.26 26.88 28.69
N GLU A 2 7.46 27.44 28.62
CA GLU A 2 7.94 28.19 27.45
C GLU A 2 7.96 27.39 26.13
N THR A 3 8.40 26.12 26.18
CA THR A 3 8.40 25.21 25.02
C THR A 3 6.99 24.87 24.53
N CYS A 4 6.03 24.70 25.44
CA CYS A 4 4.63 24.43 25.09
C CYS A 4 3.96 25.62 24.39
N GLN A 5 4.28 26.85 24.80
CA GLN A 5 3.75 28.07 24.17
C GLN A 5 4.34 28.25 22.78
N LYS A 6 5.66 28.14 22.63
CA LYS A 6 6.34 28.16 21.33
C LYS A 6 5.74 27.12 20.36
N ASN A 7 5.43 25.91 20.83
CA ASN A 7 4.80 24.88 19.99
C ASN A 7 3.37 25.25 19.54
N LYS A 8 2.60 25.94 20.38
CA LYS A 8 1.26 26.45 20.01
C LYS A 8 1.37 27.57 18.97
N ASP A 9 2.28 28.51 19.18
CA ASP A 9 2.50 29.64 18.28
C ASP A 9 2.99 29.14 16.91
N ASN A 10 3.91 28.17 16.91
CA ASN A 10 4.37 27.50 15.69
C ASN A 10 3.24 26.74 14.99
N ARG A 11 2.35 26.08 15.73
CA ARG A 11 1.17 25.40 15.17
C ARG A 11 0.21 26.40 14.52
N ALA A 12 0.04 27.60 15.08
CA ALA A 12 -0.79 28.64 14.50
C ALA A 12 -0.24 29.19 13.17
N ASN A 13 1.08 29.09 12.96
CA ASN A 13 1.76 29.50 11.73
C ASN A 13 1.71 28.43 10.61
N VAL A 14 1.14 27.25 10.86
CA VAL A 14 0.99 26.20 9.85
C VAL A 14 -0.17 26.54 8.92
N GLN A 15 0.15 26.85 7.67
CA GLN A 15 -0.86 27.25 6.67
C GLN A 15 -1.63 26.06 6.07
N PHE A 16 -0.97 24.92 5.92
CA PHE A 16 -1.51 23.73 5.27
C PHE A 16 -1.60 22.57 6.26
N HIS A 17 -2.70 22.52 7.02
CA HIS A 17 -2.96 21.39 7.91
C HIS A 17 -3.33 20.14 7.12
N GLN A 18 -2.61 19.04 7.37
CA GLN A 18 -2.97 17.72 6.86
C GLN A 18 -4.15 17.13 7.65
N THR A 19 -4.94 16.31 6.99
CA THR A 19 -6.13 15.66 7.55
C THR A 19 -5.95 14.13 7.69
N THR A 20 -4.70 13.66 7.76
CA THR A 20 -4.32 12.24 7.90
C THR A 20 -4.55 11.68 9.31
N GLY A 21 -5.15 12.46 10.22
CA GLY A 21 -5.42 12.03 11.59
C GLY A 21 -4.14 11.82 12.40
N SER A 22 -4.05 10.69 13.12
CA SER A 22 -2.85 10.28 13.87
C SER A 22 -1.79 9.60 13.00
N GLN A 23 -2.05 9.42 11.71
CA GLN A 23 -1.13 8.76 10.78
C GLN A 23 -0.11 9.77 10.25
N SER A 24 1.17 9.38 10.25
CA SER A 24 2.22 10.18 9.63
C SER A 24 2.01 10.27 8.12
N ASN A 25 2.52 11.34 7.48
CA ASN A 25 2.37 11.51 6.04
C ASN A 25 3.02 10.37 5.24
N VAL A 26 4.17 9.88 5.68
CA VAL A 26 4.89 8.75 5.05
C VAL A 26 4.04 7.48 5.07
N VAL A 27 3.53 7.10 6.24
CA VAL A 27 2.68 5.90 6.39
C VAL A 27 1.33 6.10 5.68
N PHE A 28 0.83 7.34 5.60
CA PHE A 28 -0.35 7.68 4.79
C PHE A 28 -0.10 7.40 3.31
N VAL A 29 1.03 7.85 2.76
CA VAL A 29 1.40 7.59 1.37
C VAL A 29 1.60 6.09 1.11
N GLU A 30 2.32 5.37 1.99
CA GLU A 30 2.54 3.92 1.85
C GLU A 30 1.23 3.12 1.90
N ASN A 31 0.32 3.45 2.81
CA ASN A 31 -0.97 2.76 2.94
C ASN A 31 -1.93 3.04 1.78
N LEU A 32 -1.63 4.04 0.95
CA LEU A 32 -2.40 4.26 -0.27
C LEU A 32 -2.04 3.25 -1.37
N GLY A 33 -0.90 2.55 -1.26
CA GLY A 33 -0.52 1.40 -2.09
C GLY A 33 -0.71 1.62 -3.59
N ASP A 34 -1.06 0.56 -4.32
CA ASP A 34 -1.33 0.57 -5.78
C ASP A 34 -2.60 1.36 -6.18
N LYS A 35 -3.38 1.90 -5.23
CA LYS A 35 -4.54 2.77 -5.53
C LYS A 35 -4.10 4.16 -5.98
N ILE A 36 -2.89 4.52 -5.61
CA ILE A 36 -2.11 5.54 -6.29
C ILE A 36 -1.43 4.76 -7.40
N ASN A 37 -1.97 4.84 -8.62
CA ASN A 37 -1.20 4.46 -9.80
C ASN A 37 0.19 5.11 -9.66
N GLU A 38 1.29 4.53 -10.12
CA GLU A 38 2.63 5.16 -10.10
C GLU A 38 2.65 6.59 -10.71
N GLN A 39 1.53 6.98 -11.31
CA GLN A 39 1.15 8.27 -11.85
C GLN A 39 0.16 9.12 -11.01
N ALA A 40 -0.04 8.93 -9.70
CA ALA A 40 -0.77 9.95 -8.94
C ALA A 40 0.12 11.17 -8.85
N ALA A 41 -0.24 12.19 -9.60
CA ALA A 41 0.40 13.48 -9.59
C ALA A 41 0.53 13.98 -8.14
N ALA A 42 1.66 14.62 -7.80
CA ALA A 42 1.86 15.26 -6.50
C ALA A 42 0.67 16.16 -6.10
N PHE A 43 -0.02 16.71 -7.10
CA PHE A 43 -1.24 17.48 -6.95
C PHE A 43 -2.44 16.68 -6.41
N ASP A 44 -2.67 15.47 -6.90
CA ASP A 44 -3.74 14.59 -6.41
C ASP A 44 -3.46 14.14 -4.97
N LEU A 45 -2.19 13.85 -4.69
CA LEU A 45 -1.76 13.53 -3.33
C LEU A 45 -1.98 14.71 -2.38
N PHE A 46 -1.68 15.94 -2.82
CA PHE A 46 -1.95 17.15 -2.06
C PHE A 46 -3.45 17.29 -1.76
N LYS A 47 -4.31 17.16 -2.77
CA LYS A 47 -5.78 17.17 -2.59
C LYS A 47 -6.23 16.12 -1.57
N LYS A 48 -5.68 14.91 -1.63
CA LYS A 48 -6.06 13.82 -0.72
C LYS A 48 -5.59 14.05 0.72
N CYS A 49 -4.38 14.56 0.91
CA CYS A 49 -3.78 14.82 2.23
C CYS A 49 -4.46 15.96 2.99
N HIS A 50 -5.12 16.88 2.29
CA HIS A 50 -5.70 18.09 2.89
C HIS A 50 -7.23 18.12 2.88
N TYR A 51 -7.88 17.11 2.28
CA TYR A 51 -9.34 17.03 2.27
C TYR A 51 -9.88 16.57 3.62
N ASN A 52 -10.78 17.35 4.23
CA ASN A 52 -11.41 16.96 5.48
C ASN A 52 -12.63 16.08 5.21
N ASN A 53 -12.52 14.76 5.38
CA ASN A 53 -13.63 13.83 5.18
C ASN A 53 -14.84 14.09 6.08
N LYS A 54 -14.63 14.60 7.31
CA LYS A 54 -15.73 14.88 8.26
C LYS A 54 -16.53 16.11 7.83
N LYS A 55 -15.84 17.17 7.40
CA LYS A 55 -16.44 18.42 6.96
C LYS A 55 -16.76 18.46 5.46
N LYS A 56 -16.32 17.45 4.72
CA LYS A 56 -16.40 17.32 3.26
C LYS A 56 -15.90 18.56 2.50
N CYS A 57 -14.82 19.17 2.99
CA CYS A 57 -14.30 20.41 2.41
C CYS A 57 -12.78 20.57 2.59
N TYR A 58 -12.23 21.51 1.83
CA TYR A 58 -10.89 22.05 2.02
C TYR A 58 -10.93 23.28 2.94
N THR A 59 -9.81 23.56 3.62
CA THR A 59 -9.66 24.87 4.28
C THR A 59 -9.50 25.96 3.23
N PRO A 60 -9.84 27.23 3.52
CA PRO A 60 -9.70 28.32 2.56
C PRO A 60 -8.28 28.43 1.98
N SER A 61 -7.25 28.29 2.81
CA SER A 61 -5.84 28.33 2.38
C SER A 61 -5.48 27.18 1.42
N VAL A 62 -5.98 25.97 1.68
CA VAL A 62 -5.78 24.81 0.80
C VAL A 62 -6.54 25.01 -0.51
N GLN A 63 -7.78 25.49 -0.47
CA GLN A 63 -8.56 25.76 -1.68
C GLN A 63 -7.88 26.79 -2.58
N LEU A 64 -7.34 27.86 -2.00
CA LEU A 64 -6.57 28.85 -2.76
C LEU A 64 -5.32 28.24 -3.40
N ALA A 65 -4.60 27.38 -2.68
CA ALA A 65 -3.46 26.65 -3.24
C ALA A 65 -3.87 25.68 -4.35
N ILE A 66 -5.01 24.99 -4.22
CA ILE A 66 -5.55 24.11 -5.26
C ILE A 66 -5.81 24.92 -6.53
N ASN A 67 -6.53 26.04 -6.43
CA ASN A 67 -6.86 26.87 -7.59
C ASN A 67 -5.59 27.41 -8.29
N GLU A 68 -4.58 27.78 -7.51
CA GLU A 68 -3.29 28.24 -8.03
C GLU A 68 -2.53 27.12 -8.74
N MET A 69 -2.51 25.91 -8.19
CA MET A 69 -1.91 24.75 -8.83
C MET A 69 -2.65 24.39 -10.13
N GLU A 70 -3.98 24.46 -10.16
CA GLU A 70 -4.78 24.24 -11.37
C GLU A 70 -4.44 25.29 -12.44
N ASN A 71 -4.38 26.56 -12.08
CA ASN A 71 -3.98 27.61 -13.01
C ASN A 71 -2.57 27.36 -13.58
N ASN A 72 -1.61 26.88 -12.80
CA ASN A 72 -0.25 26.61 -13.26
C ASN A 72 -0.14 25.32 -14.10
N LEU A 73 -1.06 24.37 -13.95
CA LEU A 73 -1.10 23.13 -14.72
C LEU A 73 -1.85 23.28 -16.04
N PHE A 74 -2.83 24.17 -16.09
CA PHE A 74 -3.73 24.35 -17.24
C PHE A 74 -3.50 25.66 -18.02
N THR A 75 -2.48 26.45 -17.68
CA THR A 75 -2.04 27.59 -18.51
C THR A 75 -1.01 27.13 -19.54
N GLU A 76 -1.20 27.53 -20.80
CA GLU A 76 -0.31 27.25 -21.94
C GLU A 76 1.04 27.99 -21.84
N SER A 77 1.83 27.68 -20.81
CA SER A 77 3.25 28.10 -20.74
C SER A 77 4.08 27.24 -21.71
N GLU A 78 5.10 27.82 -22.35
CA GLU A 78 5.94 27.19 -23.39
C GLU A 78 6.62 25.87 -22.95
N GLU A 79 6.69 25.60 -21.64
CA GLU A 79 7.08 24.30 -21.08
C GLU A 79 6.02 23.79 -20.09
N PRO A 80 5.47 22.57 -20.28
CA PRO A 80 4.54 21.99 -19.33
C PRO A 80 5.26 21.63 -18.03
N LYS A 81 4.96 22.38 -16.96
CA LYS A 81 5.51 22.09 -15.62
C LYS A 81 4.96 20.76 -15.11
N SER A 82 5.85 19.92 -14.56
CA SER A 82 5.41 18.70 -13.88
C SER A 82 4.58 19.05 -12.64
N THR A 83 3.67 18.14 -12.25
CA THR A 83 2.81 18.36 -11.07
C THR A 83 3.61 18.55 -9.79
N SER A 84 4.75 17.88 -9.67
CA SER A 84 5.65 18.02 -8.53
C SER A 84 6.28 19.42 -8.49
N GLN A 85 6.66 19.96 -9.65
CA GLN A 85 7.20 21.32 -9.75
C GLN A 85 6.14 22.36 -9.40
N VAL A 86 4.92 22.22 -9.92
CA VAL A 86 3.82 23.14 -9.60
C VAL A 86 3.49 23.16 -8.11
N VAL A 87 3.41 21.98 -7.49
CA VAL A 87 3.20 21.90 -6.03
C VAL A 87 4.38 22.60 -5.31
N ALA A 88 5.62 22.28 -5.66
CA ALA A 88 6.80 22.88 -5.03
C ALA A 88 6.83 24.42 -5.15
N ASP A 89 6.51 24.96 -6.33
CA ASP A 89 6.47 26.41 -6.60
C ASP A 89 5.45 27.13 -5.70
N VAL A 90 4.23 26.58 -5.59
CA VAL A 90 3.17 27.16 -4.74
C VAL A 90 3.55 27.11 -3.26
N PHE A 91 4.20 26.03 -2.83
CA PHE A 91 4.71 25.93 -1.47
C PHE A 91 5.83 26.93 -1.22
N ALA A 92 6.82 27.04 -2.11
CA ALA A 92 7.95 27.95 -1.98
C ALA A 92 7.51 29.42 -1.83
N GLN A 93 6.46 29.83 -2.54
CA GLN A 93 5.90 31.18 -2.43
C GLN A 93 5.20 31.44 -1.08
N LYS A 94 4.62 30.39 -0.48
CA LYS A 94 3.77 30.50 0.72
C LYS A 94 4.50 30.18 2.02
N THR A 95 5.59 29.43 1.96
CA THR A 95 6.42 29.09 3.12
C THR A 95 7.56 30.07 3.30
N LYS A 96 7.39 31.06 4.19
CA LYS A 96 8.50 31.84 4.79
C LYS A 96 9.07 31.18 6.06
N ASN A 97 8.65 29.96 6.35
CA ASN A 97 8.88 29.31 7.63
C ASN A 97 10.18 28.49 7.59
N HIS A 98 11.22 28.97 8.29
CA HIS A 98 12.47 28.24 8.59
C HIS A 98 12.29 26.97 9.44
N PHE A 99 11.05 26.63 9.81
CA PHE A 99 10.74 25.56 10.77
C PHE A 99 11.22 24.16 10.32
N LEU A 100 11.40 23.96 9.01
CA LEU A 100 11.87 22.69 8.43
C LEU A 100 13.37 22.65 8.14
N GLN A 101 14.14 23.69 8.47
CA GLN A 101 15.60 23.66 8.26
C GLN A 101 16.29 22.55 9.10
N ASN A 102 15.60 22.03 10.12
CA ASN A 102 16.04 20.90 10.94
C ASN A 102 15.38 19.55 10.55
N GLY A 103 14.56 19.54 9.50
CA GLY A 103 13.85 18.36 9.00
C GLY A 103 14.50 17.71 7.78
N GLN A 104 15.62 18.24 7.29
CA GLN A 104 16.54 17.43 6.49
C GLN A 104 17.01 16.29 7.40
N PRO A 105 16.77 15.03 7.03
CA PRO A 105 17.37 13.95 7.79
C PRO A 105 18.87 14.20 7.76
N ARG A 106 19.51 14.13 8.93
CA ARG A 106 20.98 14.19 8.94
C ARG A 106 21.45 13.09 8.00
N SER A 107 22.50 13.33 7.22
CA SER A 107 22.94 12.40 6.15
C SER A 107 23.07 10.93 6.58
N SER A 108 23.20 10.66 7.88
CA SER A 108 23.18 9.35 8.53
C SER A 108 21.79 8.67 8.62
N GLU A 109 20.69 9.40 8.71
CA GLU A 109 19.32 8.85 8.81
C GLU A 109 18.76 8.46 7.43
N LEU A 110 19.24 9.06 6.35
CA LEU A 110 18.89 8.67 4.97
C LEU A 110 19.42 7.27 4.65
N THR A 111 20.64 6.95 5.10
CA THR A 111 21.25 5.65 4.85
C THR A 111 20.55 4.53 5.60
N ASP A 112 20.14 4.79 6.84
CA ASP A 112 19.43 3.79 7.65
C ASP A 112 18.01 3.53 7.11
N LEU A 113 17.32 4.56 6.63
CA LEU A 113 16.01 4.42 6.00
C LEU A 113 16.07 3.64 4.68
N ASP A 114 17.09 3.88 3.85
CA ASP A 114 17.28 3.15 2.59
C ASP A 114 17.64 1.68 2.84
N VAL A 115 18.43 1.40 3.87
CA VAL A 115 18.71 0.03 4.32
C VAL A 115 17.43 -0.63 4.83
N GLU A 116 16.63 0.05 5.65
CA GLU A 116 15.36 -0.48 6.17
C GLU A 116 14.33 -0.75 5.06
N LYS A 117 14.26 0.11 4.04
CA LYS A 117 13.38 -0.11 2.88
C LYS A 117 13.81 -1.34 2.08
N ARG A 118 15.12 -1.54 1.89
CA ARG A 118 15.66 -2.71 1.20
C ARG A 118 15.37 -4.00 1.97
N THR A 119 15.61 -4.02 3.29
CA THR A 119 15.33 -5.20 4.12
C THR A 119 13.84 -5.52 4.16
N ASN A 120 12.97 -4.50 4.24
CA ASN A 120 11.53 -4.71 4.16
C ASN A 120 11.06 -5.28 2.80
N ALA A 121 11.68 -4.84 1.70
CA ALA A 121 11.40 -5.40 0.38
C ALA A 121 11.84 -6.88 0.29
N GLU A 122 13.01 -7.22 0.82
CA GLU A 122 13.50 -8.60 0.90
C GLU A 122 12.59 -9.49 1.75
N LEU A 123 12.13 -9.00 2.92
CA LEU A 123 11.21 -9.73 3.77
C LEU A 123 9.88 -10.02 3.06
N ARG A 124 9.35 -9.07 2.29
CA ARG A 124 8.14 -9.27 1.47
C ARG A 124 8.35 -10.37 0.43
N LEU A 125 9.50 -10.39 -0.26
CA LEU A 125 9.84 -11.45 -1.21
C LEU A 125 9.91 -12.82 -0.54
N ILE A 126 10.55 -12.90 0.64
CA ILE A 126 10.64 -14.15 1.40
C ILE A 126 9.26 -14.66 1.84
N ILE A 127 8.39 -13.76 2.32
CA ILE A 127 7.03 -14.13 2.73
C ILE A 127 6.24 -14.65 1.53
N ASN A 128 6.29 -13.96 0.39
CA ASN A 128 5.61 -14.39 -0.83
C ASN A 128 6.12 -15.75 -1.34
N ALA A 129 7.45 -15.95 -1.32
CA ALA A 129 8.05 -17.23 -1.69
C ALA A 129 7.61 -18.37 -0.75
N LYS A 130 7.49 -18.10 0.56
CA LYS A 130 7.00 -19.08 1.53
C LYS A 130 5.53 -19.43 1.31
N HIS A 131 4.68 -18.43 1.02
CA HIS A 131 3.27 -18.68 0.71
C HIS A 131 3.12 -19.53 -0.55
N ALA A 132 3.82 -19.19 -1.64
CA ALA A 132 3.78 -19.99 -2.86
C ALA A 132 4.19 -21.46 -2.62
N LYS A 133 5.22 -21.69 -1.79
CA LYS A 133 5.65 -23.05 -1.43
C LYS A 133 4.64 -23.79 -0.56
N MET A 134 3.93 -23.08 0.30
CA MET A 134 2.86 -23.65 1.13
C MET A 134 1.68 -24.08 0.26
N ASP A 135 1.31 -23.26 -0.72
CA ASP A 135 0.23 -23.56 -1.66
C ASP A 135 0.57 -24.78 -2.52
N GLU A 136 1.81 -24.89 -3.02
CA GLU A 136 2.28 -26.04 -3.78
C GLU A 136 2.24 -27.34 -2.95
N LEU A 137 2.72 -27.30 -1.70
CA LEU A 137 2.69 -28.45 -0.80
C LEU A 137 1.25 -28.85 -0.44
N GLN A 138 0.37 -27.88 -0.22
CA GLN A 138 -1.05 -28.11 0.04
C GLN A 138 -1.70 -28.84 -1.15
N GLN A 139 -1.45 -28.37 -2.37
CA GLN A 139 -1.97 -29.00 -3.58
C GLN A 139 -1.45 -30.44 -3.74
N GLN A 140 -0.15 -30.67 -3.53
CA GLN A 140 0.43 -32.02 -3.61
C GLN A 140 -0.17 -32.98 -2.58
N LEU A 141 -0.44 -32.51 -1.36
CA LEU A 141 -1.11 -33.32 -0.33
C LEU A 141 -2.53 -33.68 -0.74
N GLU A 142 -3.30 -32.73 -1.24
CA GLU A 142 -4.67 -32.96 -1.70
C GLU A 142 -4.73 -33.94 -2.87
N GLU A 143 -3.83 -33.80 -3.85
CA GLU A 143 -3.73 -34.72 -4.99
C GLU A 143 -3.35 -36.13 -4.56
N THR A 144 -2.36 -36.25 -3.66
CA THR A 144 -1.90 -37.54 -3.13
C THR A 144 -2.99 -38.24 -2.34
N GLU A 145 -3.70 -37.52 -1.48
CA GLU A 145 -4.80 -38.10 -0.71
C GLU A 145 -5.98 -38.48 -1.62
N ALA A 146 -6.30 -37.66 -2.62
CA ALA A 146 -7.34 -37.98 -3.59
C ALA A 146 -6.98 -39.23 -4.41
N ALA A 147 -5.72 -39.40 -4.82
CA ALA A 147 -5.25 -40.60 -5.49
C ALA A 147 -5.40 -41.84 -4.60
N ARG A 148 -4.97 -41.75 -3.34
CA ARG A 148 -5.10 -42.83 -2.35
C ARG A 148 -6.56 -43.24 -2.11
N ILE A 149 -7.49 -42.28 -2.10
CA ILE A 149 -8.92 -42.56 -1.96
C ILE A 149 -9.44 -43.31 -3.19
N ARG A 150 -9.11 -42.86 -4.41
CA ARG A 150 -9.52 -43.53 -5.66
C ARG A 150 -9.01 -44.96 -5.72
N ASP A 151 -7.74 -45.19 -5.43
CA ASP A 151 -7.14 -46.53 -5.43
C ASP A 151 -7.85 -47.44 -4.42
N LYS A 152 -8.17 -46.92 -3.23
CA LYS A 152 -8.91 -47.69 -2.21
C LYS A 152 -10.33 -48.04 -2.65
N GLU A 153 -11.02 -47.15 -3.34
CA GLU A 153 -12.36 -47.39 -3.89
C GLU A 153 -12.33 -48.42 -5.02
N GLU A 154 -11.34 -48.34 -5.91
CA GLU A 154 -11.15 -49.29 -6.99
C GLU A 154 -10.83 -50.69 -6.45
N MET A 155 -9.91 -50.81 -5.49
CA MET A 155 -9.59 -52.08 -4.84
C MET A 155 -10.82 -52.71 -4.15
N LYS A 156 -11.66 -51.89 -3.49
CA LYS A 156 -12.92 -52.36 -2.91
C LYS A 156 -13.88 -52.88 -3.99
N LYS A 157 -14.02 -52.17 -5.10
CA LYS A 157 -14.90 -52.57 -6.21
C LYS A 157 -14.45 -53.89 -6.82
N GLN A 158 -13.15 -54.04 -7.11
CA GLN A 158 -12.56 -55.27 -7.63
C GLN A 158 -12.77 -56.45 -6.66
N HIS A 159 -12.61 -56.22 -5.36
CA HIS A 159 -12.86 -57.23 -4.33
C HIS A 159 -14.32 -57.69 -4.30
N VAL A 160 -15.29 -56.77 -4.40
CA VAL A 160 -16.72 -57.11 -4.47
C VAL A 160 -17.04 -57.90 -5.74
N GLU A 161 -16.50 -57.50 -6.90
CA GLU A 161 -16.71 -58.19 -8.17
C GLU A 161 -16.12 -59.61 -8.15
N MET A 162 -14.90 -59.77 -7.61
CA MET A 162 -14.26 -61.08 -7.45
C MET A 162 -15.10 -62.00 -6.55
N ASN A 163 -15.56 -61.50 -5.40
CA ASN A 163 -16.40 -62.28 -4.51
C ASN A 163 -17.72 -62.70 -5.18
N ALA A 164 -18.35 -61.81 -5.95
CA ALA A 164 -19.56 -62.14 -6.71
C ALA A 164 -19.31 -63.25 -7.76
N LYS A 165 -18.15 -63.24 -8.43
CA LYS A 165 -17.77 -64.30 -9.39
C LYS A 165 -17.56 -65.64 -8.68
N ILE A 166 -16.93 -65.65 -7.50
CA ILE A 166 -16.73 -66.85 -6.68
C ILE A 166 -18.08 -67.44 -6.27
N GLU A 167 -18.98 -66.62 -5.74
CA GLU A 167 -20.35 -67.02 -5.36
C GLU A 167 -21.13 -67.62 -6.54
N LEU A 168 -21.02 -67.06 -7.74
CA LEU A 168 -21.67 -67.58 -8.94
C LEU A 168 -21.15 -68.97 -9.34
N LEU A 169 -19.84 -69.19 -9.24
CA LEU A 169 -19.22 -70.49 -9.54
C LEU A 169 -19.66 -71.54 -8.52
N LEU A 170 -19.70 -71.19 -7.24
CA LEU A 170 -20.16 -72.08 -6.16
C LEU A 170 -21.63 -72.47 -6.30
N ARG A 171 -22.48 -71.64 -6.94
CA ARG A 171 -23.88 -71.98 -7.23
C ARG A 171 -24.09 -72.88 -8.45
N ARG A 172 -23.07 -73.01 -9.31
CA ARG A 172 -23.13 -73.78 -10.56
C ARG A 172 -22.50 -75.18 -10.47
N GLY A 173 -21.75 -75.47 -9.42
CA GLY A 173 -21.25 -76.82 -9.08
C GLY A 173 -22.19 -77.53 -8.13
#